data_AF-A0A6A5GQJ5-F1
#
_entry.id   AF-A0A6A5GQJ5-F1
#
_cell.length_a   1.000
_cell.length_b   1.000
_cell.length_c   1.000
_cell.angle_alpha   90.00
_cell.angle_beta   90.00
_cell.angle_gamma   90.00
#
_symmetry.space_group_name_H-M   'P 1'
#
loop_
_entity.id
_entity.type
_entity.pdbx_description
1 polymer ?
#
loop_
_entity_poly.entity_id
_entity_poly.type
_entity_poly.pdbx_seq_one_letter_code
_entity_poly.pdbx_strand_id
1 'polypeptide(L)'
;MAVPRRSNAQSMRRLMEMKKEKEKKEEEYENRIPTLAEMCSSSFATTLFRNKIRWRKLTDLAFELRYFSDELKLPKPIQKILLESMENVLAEAKRWDAKHLEMFVEPSKSRRRALPKSELLRTFYSELIWKRDRKQVGDHPVYDFWLTMMATINKDRLFFGATRRFPNQKVAQCFLFAIKNGYYQLVEYIWNQLTDEHREFLGMIEWRNMCYRARDGQAISFLCKHLCELNPVGTCLNAWQPFFDSFQHLIHDEKSDHLERNQYRRKFIFLLKHCCQTLRTRLVKHSHFRLICDAFRYNEQEIFSLLLENMSSEDIASAREYIDRIFDRNKTRTGDRLRRTLIRRQQTVQ
;
A
#
# COMPACT_ATOMS: atom_id res chain seq x y z
N MET A 1 -54.34 -29.77 47.56
CA MET A 1 -52.98 -29.19 47.61
C MET A 1 -52.67 -28.62 46.24
N ALA A 2 -52.63 -27.29 46.10
CA ALA A 2 -52.34 -26.64 44.81
C ALA A 2 -50.85 -26.36 44.68
N VAL A 3 -50.22 -26.89 43.62
CA VAL A 3 -48.82 -26.65 43.27
C VAL A 3 -48.63 -25.17 42.92
N PRO A 4 -47.71 -24.43 43.55
CA PRO A 4 -47.53 -23.02 43.25
C PRO A 4 -46.93 -22.84 41.85
N ARG A 5 -47.70 -22.22 40.95
CA ARG A 5 -47.22 -21.77 39.64
C ARG A 5 -46.10 -20.76 39.84
N ARG A 6 -44.86 -21.13 39.46
CA ARG A 6 -43.73 -20.18 39.38
C ARG A 6 -44.15 -18.99 38.53
N SER A 7 -43.92 -17.77 39.01
CA SER A 7 -44.38 -16.57 38.33
C SER A 7 -43.66 -16.40 36.99
N ASN A 8 -44.42 -16.16 35.92
CA ASN A 8 -43.92 -15.88 34.57
C ASN A 8 -42.85 -14.77 34.55
N ALA A 9 -42.88 -13.86 35.52
CA ALA A 9 -41.90 -12.78 35.68
C ALA A 9 -40.47 -13.30 35.96
N GLN A 10 -40.32 -14.37 36.74
CA GLN A 10 -39.01 -14.93 37.07
C GLN A 10 -38.41 -15.70 35.88
N SER A 11 -39.26 -16.35 35.07
CA SER A 11 -38.86 -17.01 33.83
C SER A 11 -38.48 -15.99 32.73
N MET A 12 -39.25 -14.91 32.61
CA MET A 12 -38.96 -13.81 31.67
C MET A 12 -37.68 -13.04 32.04
N ARG A 13 -37.40 -12.81 33.34
CA ARG A 13 -36.13 -12.19 33.77
C ARG A 13 -34.92 -13.04 33.40
N ARG A 14 -34.97 -14.36 33.63
CA ARG A 14 -33.89 -15.28 33.21
C ARG A 14 -33.68 -15.29 31.70
N LEU A 15 -34.76 -15.27 30.92
CA LEU A 15 -34.70 -15.16 29.46
C LEU A 15 -34.03 -13.85 29.00
N MET A 16 -34.37 -12.73 29.63
CA MET A 16 -33.76 -11.42 29.34
C MET A 16 -32.29 -11.35 29.76
N GLU A 17 -31.92 -11.94 30.90
CA GLU A 17 -30.54 -12.03 31.38
C GLU A 17 -29.69 -12.91 30.47
N MET A 18 -30.20 -14.08 30.07
CA MET A 18 -29.53 -14.94 29.09
C MET A 18 -29.37 -14.26 27.73
N LYS A 19 -30.37 -13.47 27.30
CA LYS A 19 -30.30 -12.70 26.06
C LYS A 19 -29.24 -11.60 26.15
N LYS A 20 -29.19 -10.86 27.27
CA LYS A 20 -28.15 -9.85 27.52
C LYS A 20 -26.75 -10.43 27.66
N GLU A 21 -26.59 -11.59 28.30
CA GLU A 21 -25.30 -12.28 28.35
C GLU A 21 -24.86 -12.77 26.98
N LYS A 22 -25.80 -13.25 26.16
CA LYS A 22 -25.53 -13.67 24.79
C LYS A 22 -25.15 -12.49 23.91
N GLU A 23 -25.86 -11.37 24.02
CA GLU A 23 -25.56 -10.10 23.33
C GLU A 23 -24.18 -9.56 23.76
N LYS A 24 -23.85 -9.57 25.06
CA LYS A 24 -22.51 -9.18 25.55
C LYS A 24 -21.39 -10.10 25.06
N LYS A 25 -21.60 -11.42 25.08
CA LYS A 25 -20.63 -12.39 24.54
C LYS A 25 -20.47 -12.26 23.03
N GLU A 26 -21.55 -11.96 22.31
CA GLU A 26 -21.51 -11.68 20.87
C GLU A 26 -20.75 -10.37 20.59
N GLU A 27 -20.96 -9.29 21.36
CA GLU A 27 -20.19 -8.04 21.25
C GLU A 27 -18.69 -8.21 21.58
N GLU A 28 -18.37 -8.98 22.62
CA GLU A 28 -16.99 -9.26 23.02
C GLU A 28 -16.27 -10.17 22.01
N TYR A 29 -16.99 -11.15 21.46
CA TYR A 29 -16.51 -12.04 20.40
C TYR A 29 -16.40 -11.33 19.04
N GLU A 30 -17.30 -10.40 18.73
CA GLU A 30 -17.25 -9.59 17.52
C GLU A 30 -16.09 -8.61 17.57
N ASN A 31 -15.68 -8.12 18.74
CA ASN A 31 -14.54 -7.20 18.94
C ASN A 31 -13.15 -7.85 18.99
N ARG A 32 -13.06 -9.18 19.07
CA ARG A 32 -11.79 -9.91 19.08
C ARG A 32 -11.16 -9.98 17.70
N ILE A 33 -9.84 -9.77 17.62
CA ILE A 33 -9.07 -9.97 16.38
C ILE A 33 -8.93 -11.48 16.14
N PRO A 34 -9.37 -12.00 14.97
CA PRO A 34 -9.24 -13.42 14.66
C PRO A 34 -7.77 -13.78 14.46
N THR A 35 -7.38 -14.93 14.99
CA THR A 35 -6.07 -15.54 14.77
C THR A 35 -5.95 -16.06 13.34
N LEU A 36 -4.72 -16.21 12.84
CA LEU A 36 -4.46 -16.78 11.51
C LEU A 36 -5.12 -18.15 11.34
N ALA A 37 -5.13 -18.98 12.40
CA ALA A 37 -5.78 -20.29 12.39
C ALA A 37 -7.31 -20.19 12.18
N GLU A 38 -7.96 -19.22 12.83
CA GLU A 38 -9.40 -18.96 12.67
C GLU A 38 -9.71 -18.45 11.25
N MET A 39 -8.88 -17.57 10.70
CA MET A 39 -9.03 -17.07 9.32
C MET A 39 -8.87 -18.17 8.27
N CYS A 40 -7.82 -18.99 8.39
CA CYS A 40 -7.59 -20.12 7.49
C CYS A 40 -8.73 -21.13 7.57
N SER A 41 -9.24 -21.40 8.78
CA SER A 41 -10.35 -22.34 9.01
C SER A 41 -11.67 -21.81 8.44
N SER A 42 -11.96 -20.51 8.58
CA SER A 42 -13.13 -19.85 7.98
C SER A 42 -13.08 -19.84 6.45
N SER A 43 -11.91 -19.57 5.87
CA SER A 43 -11.71 -19.60 4.41
C SER A 43 -11.90 -21.01 3.85
N PHE A 44 -11.32 -22.02 4.53
CA PHE A 44 -11.51 -23.42 4.19
C PHE A 44 -12.98 -23.85 4.29
N ALA A 45 -13.65 -23.53 5.40
CA ALA A 45 -15.05 -23.85 5.63
C ALA A 45 -15.97 -23.19 4.58
N THR A 46 -15.72 -21.94 4.22
CA THR A 46 -16.47 -21.21 3.19
C THR A 46 -16.29 -21.82 1.81
N THR A 47 -15.06 -22.20 1.46
CA THR A 47 -14.75 -22.84 0.18
C THR A 47 -15.42 -24.21 0.10
N LEU A 48 -15.33 -25.01 1.16
CA LEU A 48 -16.00 -26.31 1.23
C LEU A 48 -17.52 -26.17 1.11
N PHE A 49 -18.11 -25.22 1.84
CA PHE A 49 -19.53 -24.91 1.78
C PHE A 49 -19.96 -24.56 0.36
N ARG A 50 -19.29 -23.59 -0.30
CA ARG A 50 -19.60 -23.19 -1.69
C ARG A 50 -19.53 -24.35 -2.67
N ASN A 51 -18.52 -25.21 -2.53
CA ASN A 51 -18.34 -26.36 -3.42
C ASN A 51 -19.42 -27.44 -3.22
N LYS A 52 -19.86 -27.66 -1.97
CA LYS A 52 -20.78 -28.75 -1.63
C LYS A 52 -22.26 -28.35 -1.66
N ILE A 53 -22.59 -27.09 -1.38
CA ILE A 53 -23.97 -26.61 -1.25
C ILE A 53 -24.71 -26.49 -2.60
N ARG A 54 -23.95 -26.39 -3.71
CA ARG A 54 -24.47 -26.12 -5.07
C ARG A 54 -25.64 -27.01 -5.48
N TRP A 55 -25.66 -28.27 -5.03
CA TRP A 55 -26.74 -29.22 -5.32
C TRP A 55 -27.37 -29.88 -4.08
N ARG A 56 -26.90 -29.56 -2.86
CA ARG A 56 -27.37 -30.19 -1.59
C ARG A 56 -28.20 -29.24 -0.71
N LYS A 57 -29.19 -29.77 0.01
CA LYS A 57 -29.94 -28.98 1.00
C LYS A 57 -29.02 -28.58 2.14
N LEU A 58 -29.29 -27.42 2.75
CA LEU A 58 -28.50 -26.91 3.88
C LEU A 58 -28.48 -27.88 5.07
N THR A 59 -29.58 -28.60 5.30
CA THR A 59 -29.71 -29.64 6.34
C THR A 59 -28.80 -30.85 6.09
N ASP A 60 -28.73 -31.29 4.83
CA ASP A 60 -27.95 -32.47 4.44
C ASP A 60 -26.46 -32.15 4.52
N LEU A 61 -26.08 -30.94 4.09
CA LEU A 61 -24.73 -30.43 4.24
C LEU A 61 -24.37 -30.26 5.73
N ALA A 62 -25.26 -29.73 6.55
CA ALA A 62 -25.02 -29.60 7.99
C ALA A 62 -24.81 -30.96 8.68
N PHE A 63 -25.47 -32.01 8.20
CA PHE A 63 -25.28 -33.37 8.70
C PHE A 63 -23.92 -33.93 8.27
N GLU A 64 -23.56 -33.85 6.99
CA GLU A 64 -22.26 -34.32 6.47
C GLU A 64 -21.08 -33.60 7.14
N LEU A 65 -21.17 -32.28 7.30
CA LEU A 65 -20.08 -31.48 7.90
C LEU A 65 -19.79 -31.86 9.36
N ARG A 66 -20.76 -32.42 10.10
CA ARG A 66 -20.54 -32.92 11.46
C ARG A 66 -19.66 -34.17 11.52
N TYR A 67 -19.64 -34.96 10.44
CA TYR A 67 -18.85 -36.20 10.35
C TYR A 67 -17.60 -36.04 9.48
N PHE A 68 -17.52 -34.96 8.70
CA PHE A 68 -16.42 -34.66 7.80
C PHE A 68 -15.06 -34.57 8.50
N SER A 69 -15.01 -34.14 9.76
CA SER A 69 -13.77 -34.06 10.53
C SER A 69 -13.19 -35.43 10.89
N ASP A 70 -14.05 -36.44 11.05
CA ASP A 70 -13.67 -37.79 11.47
C ASP A 70 -13.07 -38.59 10.31
N GLU A 71 -13.54 -38.35 9.09
CA GLU A 71 -13.01 -38.96 7.85
C GLU A 71 -11.58 -38.50 7.53
N LEU A 72 -11.23 -37.27 7.88
CA LEU A 72 -9.94 -36.65 7.54
C LEU A 72 -8.79 -36.98 8.51
N LYS A 73 -9.04 -37.78 9.56
CA LYS A 73 -8.04 -38.15 10.60
C LYS A 73 -7.25 -36.97 11.17
N LEU A 74 -7.88 -35.79 11.26
CA LEU A 74 -7.23 -34.57 11.72
C LEU A 74 -7.02 -34.60 13.25
N PRO A 75 -6.01 -33.89 13.78
CA PRO A 75 -5.88 -33.67 15.22
C PRO A 75 -7.13 -33.01 15.81
N LYS A 76 -7.59 -33.51 16.97
CA LYS A 76 -8.81 -33.02 17.67
C LYS A 76 -8.91 -31.49 17.82
N PRO A 77 -7.82 -30.74 18.12
CA PRO A 77 -7.90 -29.28 18.20
C PRO A 77 -8.28 -28.62 16.86
N ILE A 78 -7.75 -29.14 15.75
CA ILE A 78 -8.03 -28.65 14.40
C ILE A 78 -9.45 -29.03 13.98
N GLN A 79 -9.88 -30.25 14.30
CA GLN A 79 -11.27 -30.68 14.06
C GLN A 79 -12.27 -29.74 14.75
N LYS A 80 -12.01 -29.39 16.02
CA LYS A 80 -12.87 -28.48 16.78
C LYS A 80 -12.97 -27.10 16.13
N ILE A 81 -11.84 -26.51 15.74
CA ILE A 81 -11.81 -25.18 15.08
C ILE A 81 -12.55 -25.22 13.75
N LEU A 82 -12.34 -26.27 12.94
CA LEU A 82 -13.02 -26.42 11.65
C LEU A 82 -14.53 -26.60 11.81
N LEU A 83 -14.97 -27.40 12.78
CA LEU A 83 -16.39 -27.58 13.09
C LEU A 83 -17.03 -26.26 13.52
N GLU A 84 -16.38 -25.50 14.39
CA GLU A 84 -16.85 -24.16 14.80
C GLU A 84 -16.94 -23.19 13.60
N SER A 85 -15.93 -23.16 12.73
CA SER A 85 -15.96 -22.36 11.50
C SER A 85 -17.09 -22.77 10.55
N MET A 86 -17.36 -24.07 10.41
CA MET A 86 -18.46 -24.59 9.59
C MET A 86 -19.83 -24.25 10.16
N GLU A 87 -20.01 -24.37 11.48
CA GLU A 87 -21.25 -23.97 12.15
C GLU A 87 -21.55 -22.48 11.96
N ASN A 88 -20.51 -21.64 11.96
CA ASN A 88 -20.61 -20.22 11.71
C ASN A 88 -21.09 -19.91 10.29
N VAL A 89 -20.56 -20.62 9.28
CA VAL A 89 -21.01 -20.53 7.88
C VAL A 89 -22.47 -20.98 7.75
N LEU A 90 -22.85 -22.09 8.39
CA LEU A 90 -24.23 -22.58 8.37
C LEU A 90 -25.21 -21.60 9.06
N ALA A 91 -24.80 -20.97 10.15
CA ALA A 91 -25.60 -19.98 10.86
C ALA A 91 -25.86 -18.73 10.00
N GLU A 92 -24.85 -18.26 9.27
CA GLU A 92 -24.97 -17.10 8.38
C GLU A 92 -25.87 -17.41 7.16
N ALA A 93 -25.76 -18.62 6.59
CA ALA A 93 -26.67 -19.08 5.54
C ALA A 93 -28.13 -19.12 6.05
N LYS A 94 -28.38 -19.68 7.24
CA LYS A 94 -29.72 -19.69 7.87
C LYS A 94 -30.25 -18.29 8.14
N ARG A 95 -29.40 -17.37 8.60
CA ARG A 95 -29.78 -15.96 8.80
C ARG A 95 -30.17 -15.30 7.48
N TRP A 96 -29.42 -15.57 6.42
CA TRP A 96 -29.70 -15.04 5.10
C TRP A 96 -31.01 -15.60 4.54
N ASP A 97 -31.26 -16.91 4.69
CA ASP A 97 -32.54 -17.52 4.33
C ASP A 97 -33.69 -16.82 5.04
N ALA A 98 -33.62 -16.72 6.37
CA ALA A 98 -34.66 -16.11 7.19
C ALA A 98 -34.96 -14.65 6.79
N LYS A 99 -33.92 -13.88 6.41
CA LYS A 99 -34.07 -12.48 6.00
C LYS A 99 -34.71 -12.32 4.62
N HIS A 100 -34.45 -13.24 3.69
CA HIS A 100 -34.75 -13.06 2.27
C HIS A 100 -35.86 -13.98 1.76
N LEU A 101 -36.35 -14.91 2.58
CA LEU A 101 -37.44 -15.85 2.25
C LEU A 101 -38.74 -15.14 1.83
N GLU A 102 -39.04 -14.01 2.45
CA GLU A 102 -40.26 -13.24 2.18
C GLU A 102 -40.22 -12.49 0.84
N MET A 103 -39.04 -12.28 0.24
CA MET A 103 -38.90 -11.55 -1.03
C MET A 103 -39.35 -12.35 -2.24
N PHE A 104 -39.51 -13.66 -2.11
CA PHE A 104 -39.99 -14.53 -3.18
C PHE A 104 -41.51 -14.74 -3.01
N VAL A 105 -42.26 -14.64 -4.10
CA VAL A 105 -43.71 -14.93 -4.12
C VAL A 105 -43.91 -16.42 -4.37
N GLU A 106 -44.84 -17.10 -3.66
CA GLU A 106 -45.12 -18.50 -3.98
C GLU A 106 -45.77 -18.56 -5.37
N PRO A 107 -45.22 -19.36 -6.30
CA PRO A 107 -45.87 -19.52 -7.59
C PRO A 107 -47.25 -20.15 -7.37
N SER A 108 -48.30 -19.46 -7.80
CA SER A 108 -49.65 -20.03 -7.85
C SER A 108 -49.58 -21.32 -8.67
N LYS A 109 -50.27 -22.37 -8.21
CA LYS A 109 -50.24 -23.76 -8.71
C LYS A 109 -50.30 -23.81 -10.24
N SER A 110 -49.15 -23.71 -10.91
CA SER A 110 -49.03 -23.80 -12.35
C SER A 110 -48.31 -25.10 -12.70
N ARG A 111 -48.71 -25.71 -13.82
CA ARG A 111 -48.33 -27.08 -14.25
C ARG A 111 -46.83 -27.29 -14.54
N ARG A 112 -45.94 -26.34 -14.24
CA ARG A 112 -44.49 -26.47 -14.37
C ARG A 112 -43.89 -26.54 -12.98
N ARG A 113 -42.96 -27.49 -12.74
CA ARG A 113 -42.26 -27.67 -11.46
C ARG A 113 -41.46 -26.41 -11.12
N ALA A 114 -42.11 -25.43 -10.51
CA ALA A 114 -41.44 -24.30 -9.92
C ALA A 114 -40.75 -24.76 -8.64
N LEU A 115 -39.47 -24.43 -8.51
CA LEU A 115 -38.71 -24.75 -7.31
C LEU A 115 -39.34 -24.05 -6.10
N PRO A 116 -39.46 -24.73 -4.94
CA PRO A 116 -39.88 -24.11 -3.69
C PRO A 116 -39.07 -22.84 -3.36
N LYS A 117 -39.63 -21.89 -2.60
CA LYS A 117 -38.94 -20.64 -2.21
C LYS A 117 -37.56 -20.88 -1.58
N SER A 118 -37.49 -21.88 -0.70
CA SER A 118 -36.25 -22.30 -0.05
C SER A 118 -35.19 -22.81 -1.02
N GLU A 119 -35.59 -23.32 -2.18
CA GLU A 119 -34.69 -23.83 -3.22
C GLU A 119 -34.18 -22.72 -4.15
N LEU A 120 -34.97 -21.65 -4.36
CA LEU A 120 -34.54 -20.46 -5.11
C LEU A 120 -33.46 -19.67 -4.37
N LEU A 121 -33.58 -19.55 -3.04
CA LEU A 121 -32.57 -18.92 -2.20
C LEU A 121 -31.19 -19.58 -2.35
N ARG A 122 -31.15 -20.89 -2.56
CA ARG A 122 -29.90 -21.66 -2.70
C ARG A 122 -29.06 -21.25 -3.89
N THR A 123 -29.66 -20.71 -4.96
CA THR A 123 -28.90 -20.27 -6.15
C THR A 123 -28.01 -19.06 -5.86
N PHE A 124 -28.24 -18.35 -4.76
CA PHE A 124 -27.50 -17.16 -4.36
C PHE A 124 -26.48 -17.43 -3.24
N TYR A 125 -26.32 -18.68 -2.79
CA TYR A 125 -25.39 -19.01 -1.71
C TYR A 125 -23.91 -18.79 -2.07
N SER A 126 -23.55 -18.85 -3.36
CA SER A 126 -22.21 -18.45 -3.82
C SER A 126 -21.94 -16.96 -3.56
N GLU A 127 -22.99 -16.15 -3.70
CA GLU A 127 -22.98 -14.69 -3.58
C GLU A 127 -23.11 -14.20 -2.13
N LEU A 128 -23.21 -15.12 -1.16
CA LEU A 128 -23.22 -14.77 0.25
C LEU A 128 -21.93 -14.05 0.63
N ILE A 129 -22.10 -12.87 1.21
CA ILE A 129 -21.02 -12.08 1.79
C ILE A 129 -20.89 -12.47 3.25
N TRP A 130 -19.83 -13.20 3.58
CA TRP A 130 -19.54 -13.70 4.93
C TRP A 130 -19.05 -12.55 5.81
N LYS A 131 -19.96 -11.98 6.62
CA LYS A 131 -19.69 -10.75 7.38
C LYS A 131 -18.67 -10.93 8.50
N ARG A 132 -18.44 -12.15 9.01
CA ARG A 132 -17.51 -12.41 10.12
C ARG A 132 -16.04 -12.11 9.77
N ASP A 133 -15.65 -12.34 8.52
CA ASP A 133 -14.30 -12.05 8.03
C ASP A 133 -14.16 -10.62 7.49
N ARG A 134 -15.17 -9.75 7.65
CA ARG A 134 -15.03 -8.31 7.36
C ARG A 134 -14.08 -7.59 8.32
N LYS A 135 -13.55 -8.28 9.33
CA LYS A 135 -12.41 -7.78 10.10
C LYS A 135 -11.10 -8.30 9.48
N GLN A 136 -10.76 -7.77 8.30
CA GLN A 136 -9.37 -7.63 7.76
C GLN A 136 -9.33 -7.24 6.26
N VAL A 137 -10.21 -6.35 5.82
CA VAL A 137 -9.95 -5.52 4.62
C VAL A 137 -9.86 -4.02 5.00
N GLY A 138 -10.34 -3.68 6.19
CA GLY A 138 -10.37 -2.33 6.76
C GLY A 138 -9.03 -1.79 7.29
N ASP A 139 -7.91 -2.43 6.93
CA ASP A 139 -6.55 -1.95 7.23
C ASP A 139 -5.70 -1.79 5.96
N HIS A 140 -6.20 -2.22 4.79
CA HIS A 140 -5.45 -2.04 3.54
C HIS A 140 -5.68 -0.61 3.03
N PRO A 141 -4.63 0.22 2.88
CA PRO A 141 -4.76 1.65 2.60
C PRO A 141 -5.66 1.99 1.41
N VAL A 142 -5.62 1.16 0.37
CA VAL A 142 -6.44 1.33 -0.85
C VAL A 142 -7.91 1.02 -0.61
N TYR A 143 -8.23 -0.05 0.14
CA TYR A 143 -9.63 -0.41 0.39
C TYR A 143 -10.28 0.56 1.36
N ASP A 144 -9.56 0.95 2.41
CA ASP A 144 -9.98 1.99 3.34
C ASP A 144 -10.28 3.31 2.65
N PHE A 145 -9.42 3.69 1.71
CA PHE A 145 -9.63 4.87 0.89
C PHE A 145 -10.96 4.79 0.12
N TRP A 146 -11.20 3.71 -0.63
CA TRP A 146 -12.42 3.59 -1.45
C TRP A 146 -13.68 3.47 -0.59
N LEU A 147 -13.65 2.70 0.50
CA LEU A 147 -14.79 2.55 1.41
C LEU A 147 -15.14 3.87 2.09
N THR A 148 -14.14 4.60 2.58
CA THR A 148 -14.36 5.90 3.25
C THR A 148 -14.83 6.95 2.25
N MET A 149 -14.25 6.99 1.05
CA MET A 149 -14.66 7.90 -0.02
C MET A 149 -16.11 7.65 -0.43
N MET A 150 -16.51 6.39 -0.61
CA MET A 150 -17.88 6.02 -0.99
C MET A 150 -18.92 6.30 0.11
N ALA A 151 -18.51 6.24 1.38
CA ALA A 151 -19.36 6.60 2.52
C ALA A 151 -19.48 8.13 2.74
N THR A 152 -18.61 8.93 2.12
CA THR A 152 -18.60 10.39 2.31
C THR A 152 -19.58 11.06 1.34
N ILE A 153 -20.52 11.85 1.88
CA ILE A 153 -21.59 12.51 1.10
C ILE A 153 -21.04 13.53 0.09
N ASN A 154 -19.97 14.25 0.45
CA ASN A 154 -19.35 15.27 -0.42
C ASN A 154 -17.92 14.87 -0.80
N LYS A 155 -17.82 14.09 -1.90
CA LYS A 155 -16.64 13.30 -2.26
C LYS A 155 -15.39 14.13 -2.59
N ASP A 156 -15.54 15.28 -3.24
CA ASP A 156 -14.36 15.99 -3.77
C ASP A 156 -13.82 17.07 -2.81
N ARG A 157 -14.69 17.82 -2.11
CA ARG A 157 -14.24 18.91 -1.21
C ARG A 157 -13.87 18.47 0.19
N LEU A 158 -14.62 17.54 0.80
CA LEU A 158 -14.41 17.17 2.21
C LEU A 158 -13.43 16.02 2.38
N PHE A 159 -13.45 15.05 1.47
CA PHE A 159 -12.63 13.84 1.61
C PHE A 159 -11.15 14.10 1.29
N PHE A 160 -10.85 14.80 0.19
CA PHE A 160 -9.48 15.18 -0.17
C PHE A 160 -8.93 16.35 0.65
N GLY A 161 -9.79 17.00 1.45
CA GLY A 161 -9.35 17.96 2.45
C GLY A 161 -9.13 19.38 1.94
N ALA A 162 -9.83 19.81 0.88
CA ALA A 162 -9.64 21.14 0.25
C ALA A 162 -9.75 22.34 1.23
N THR A 163 -10.33 22.16 2.42
CA THR A 163 -10.46 23.20 3.46
C THR A 163 -9.61 22.92 4.72
N ARG A 164 -8.83 21.84 4.73
CA ARG A 164 -8.03 21.41 5.88
C ARG A 164 -6.56 21.74 5.68
N ARG A 165 -5.87 22.11 6.76
CA ARG A 165 -4.42 22.34 6.77
C ARG A 165 -3.60 21.09 6.40
N PHE A 166 -4.16 19.90 6.65
CA PHE A 166 -3.53 18.63 6.33
C PHE A 166 -4.47 17.75 5.49
N PRO A 167 -3.92 16.91 4.59
CA PRO A 167 -4.71 15.97 3.83
C PRO A 167 -5.37 14.95 4.77
N ASN A 168 -6.50 14.40 4.33
CA ASN A 168 -7.14 13.31 5.04
C ASN A 168 -6.19 12.13 5.21
N GLN A 169 -6.11 11.58 6.42
CA GLN A 169 -5.22 10.47 6.74
C GLN A 169 -5.39 9.27 5.80
N LYS A 170 -6.62 8.94 5.41
CA LYS A 170 -6.89 7.83 4.49
C LYS A 170 -6.39 8.11 3.08
N VAL A 171 -6.47 9.37 2.63
CA VAL A 171 -5.88 9.82 1.37
C VAL A 171 -4.36 9.74 1.42
N ALA A 172 -3.75 10.24 2.49
CA ALA A 172 -2.31 10.18 2.71
C ALA A 172 -1.79 8.73 2.71
N GLN A 173 -2.42 7.85 3.48
CA GLN A 173 -2.04 6.43 3.56
C GLN A 173 -2.16 5.73 2.21
N CYS A 174 -3.25 5.96 1.47
CA CYS A 174 -3.46 5.40 0.15
C CYS A 174 -2.42 5.91 -0.85
N PHE A 175 -2.14 7.22 -0.85
CA PHE A 175 -1.13 7.83 -1.71
C PHE A 175 0.26 7.24 -1.46
N LEU A 176 0.71 7.22 -0.20
CA LEU A 176 2.03 6.69 0.18
C LEU A 176 2.16 5.21 -0.16
N PHE A 177 1.09 4.43 0.04
CA PHE A 177 1.06 3.03 -0.39
C PHE A 177 1.13 2.90 -1.91
N ALA A 178 0.32 3.68 -2.63
CA ALA A 178 0.22 3.61 -4.08
C ALA A 178 1.56 3.89 -4.75
N ILE A 179 2.21 4.98 -4.33
CA ILE A 179 3.47 5.43 -4.93
C ILE A 179 4.65 4.54 -4.58
N LYS A 180 4.68 3.97 -3.37
CA LYS A 180 5.70 3.01 -2.95
C LYS A 180 5.66 1.70 -3.75
N ASN A 181 4.49 1.31 -4.23
CA ASN A 181 4.27 0.04 -4.93
C ASN A 181 4.05 0.20 -6.44
N GLY A 182 4.24 1.41 -6.99
CA GLY A 182 4.12 1.65 -8.44
C GLY A 182 2.69 1.66 -9.00
N TYR A 183 1.68 1.96 -8.17
CA TYR A 183 0.28 2.08 -8.62
C TYR A 183 -0.01 3.47 -9.23
N TYR A 184 0.60 3.76 -10.38
CA TYR A 184 0.60 5.10 -11.01
C TYR A 184 -0.75 5.73 -11.25
N GLN A 185 -1.69 4.98 -11.80
CA GLN A 185 -3.02 5.51 -12.10
C GLN A 185 -3.73 6.01 -10.83
N LEU A 186 -3.52 5.30 -9.72
CA LEU A 186 -4.06 5.69 -8.42
C LEU A 186 -3.31 6.91 -7.84
N VAL A 187 -1.99 6.97 -8.03
CA VAL A 187 -1.17 8.13 -7.66
C VAL A 187 -1.64 9.37 -8.41
N GLU A 188 -1.79 9.32 -9.74
CA GLU A 188 -2.27 10.43 -10.57
C GLU A 188 -3.69 10.85 -10.19
N TYR A 189 -4.59 9.89 -10.00
CA TYR A 189 -5.95 10.15 -9.57
C TYR A 189 -5.99 10.94 -8.25
N ILE A 190 -5.24 10.48 -7.23
CA ILE A 190 -5.17 11.17 -5.94
C ILE A 190 -4.49 12.53 -6.09
N TRP A 191 -3.37 12.60 -6.80
CA TRP A 191 -2.58 13.83 -6.99
C TRP A 191 -3.41 14.97 -7.58
N ASN A 192 -4.24 14.68 -8.58
CA ASN A 192 -5.07 15.67 -9.27
C ASN A 192 -6.18 16.25 -8.38
N GLN A 193 -6.56 15.54 -7.32
CA GLN A 193 -7.61 15.95 -6.38
C GLN A 193 -7.06 16.77 -5.19
N LEU A 194 -5.74 16.73 -4.96
CA LEU A 194 -5.08 17.43 -3.86
C LEU A 194 -4.81 18.91 -4.18
N THR A 195 -4.80 19.75 -3.16
CA THR A 195 -4.26 21.13 -3.25
C THR A 195 -2.74 21.10 -3.35
N ASP A 196 -2.15 22.19 -3.82
CA ASP A 196 -0.68 22.30 -3.96
C ASP A 196 0.05 22.13 -2.62
N GLU A 197 -0.51 22.67 -1.53
CA GLU A 197 0.02 22.47 -0.17
C GLU A 197 0.05 20.99 0.24
N HIS A 198 -1.01 20.23 -0.07
CA HIS A 198 -1.08 18.81 0.26
C HIS A 198 -0.20 17.95 -0.64
N ARG A 199 -0.08 18.31 -1.93
CA ARG A 199 0.83 17.69 -2.88
C ARG A 199 2.27 17.82 -2.42
N GLU A 200 2.70 19.02 -2.04
CA GLU A 200 4.03 19.26 -1.51
C GLU A 200 4.27 18.43 -0.23
N PHE A 201 3.35 18.51 0.73
CA PHE A 201 3.47 17.79 2.00
C PHE A 201 3.61 16.27 1.79
N LEU A 202 2.69 15.64 1.05
CA LEU A 202 2.70 14.19 0.84
C LEU A 202 3.86 13.74 -0.05
N GLY A 203 4.14 14.48 -1.11
CA GLY A 203 5.23 14.13 -2.01
C GLY A 203 6.58 14.24 -1.31
N MET A 204 6.82 15.27 -0.48
CA MET A 204 8.09 15.42 0.25
C MET A 204 8.34 14.29 1.27
N ILE A 205 7.29 13.76 1.90
CA ILE A 205 7.40 12.62 2.84
C ILE A 205 8.04 11.41 2.16
N GLU A 206 7.59 11.06 0.96
CA GLU A 206 8.08 9.85 0.27
C GLU A 206 9.26 10.12 -0.66
N TRP A 207 9.47 11.37 -1.08
CA TRP A 207 10.55 11.77 -1.99
C TRP A 207 11.94 11.30 -1.52
N ARG A 208 12.29 11.60 -0.26
CA ARG A 208 13.59 11.20 0.31
C ARG A 208 13.73 9.68 0.37
N ASN A 209 12.68 8.98 0.80
CA ASN A 209 12.68 7.51 0.90
C ASN A 209 12.87 6.85 -0.47
N MET A 210 12.21 7.39 -1.51
CA MET A 210 12.34 6.90 -2.87
C MET A 210 13.74 7.10 -3.43
N CYS A 211 14.37 8.25 -3.14
CA CYS A 211 15.77 8.48 -3.51
C CYS A 211 16.71 7.45 -2.86
N TYR A 212 16.48 7.07 -1.60
CA TYR A 212 17.26 6.02 -0.95
C TYR A 212 17.04 4.62 -1.54
N ARG A 213 15.79 4.26 -1.87
CA ARG A 213 15.47 2.94 -2.44
C ARG A 213 15.93 2.81 -3.90
N ALA A 214 15.74 3.85 -4.71
CA ALA A 214 16.16 3.93 -6.11
C ALA A 214 15.73 2.71 -6.96
N ARG A 215 14.48 2.25 -6.82
CA ARG A 215 13.96 1.07 -7.54
C ARG A 215 12.97 1.40 -8.65
N ASP A 216 12.14 2.41 -8.43
CA ASP A 216 11.02 2.70 -9.32
C ASP A 216 11.20 4.04 -10.05
N GLY A 217 11.68 3.95 -11.30
CA GLY A 217 12.10 5.12 -12.07
C GLY A 217 10.93 6.01 -12.47
N GLN A 218 9.77 5.41 -12.78
CA GLN A 218 8.58 6.16 -13.18
C GLN A 218 8.04 6.99 -12.00
N ALA A 219 8.03 6.44 -10.78
CA ALA A 219 7.55 7.13 -9.59
C ALA A 219 8.51 8.24 -9.17
N ILE A 220 9.82 8.00 -9.29
CA ILE A 220 10.83 9.04 -9.06
C ILE A 220 10.63 10.17 -10.08
N SER A 221 10.46 9.86 -11.36
CA SER A 221 10.24 10.88 -12.39
C SER A 221 8.95 11.67 -12.18
N PHE A 222 7.86 11.00 -11.80
CA PHE A 222 6.58 11.62 -11.48
C PHE A 222 6.72 12.60 -10.30
N LEU A 223 7.22 12.14 -9.14
CA LEU A 223 7.37 13.02 -7.98
C LEU A 223 8.39 14.11 -8.22
N CYS A 224 9.52 13.80 -8.84
CA CYS A 224 10.56 14.79 -9.08
C CYS A 224 10.04 15.94 -9.95
N LYS A 225 9.28 15.64 -11.00
CA LYS A 225 8.71 16.66 -11.86
C LYS A 225 7.77 17.56 -11.06
N HIS A 226 6.77 16.99 -10.41
CA HIS A 226 5.74 17.77 -9.74
C HIS A 226 6.23 18.47 -8.47
N LEU A 227 7.13 17.86 -7.69
CA LEU A 227 7.72 18.52 -6.53
C LEU A 227 8.67 19.66 -6.92
N CYS A 228 9.36 19.56 -8.06
CA CYS A 228 10.16 20.68 -8.56
C CYS A 228 9.31 21.82 -9.13
N GLU A 229 8.11 21.55 -9.64
CA GLU A 229 7.14 22.58 -10.01
C GLU A 229 6.63 23.35 -8.78
N LEU A 230 6.44 22.65 -7.65
CA LEU A 230 5.96 23.25 -6.38
C LEU A 230 7.07 23.91 -5.56
N ASN A 231 8.12 23.16 -5.23
CA ASN A 231 9.23 23.61 -4.37
C ASN A 231 10.56 23.00 -4.82
N PRO A 232 11.26 23.62 -5.79
CA PRO A 232 12.51 23.10 -6.31
C PRO A 232 13.67 23.17 -5.31
N VAL A 233 13.62 24.09 -4.33
CA VAL A 233 14.64 24.21 -3.27
C VAL A 233 14.53 23.05 -2.30
N GLY A 234 13.34 22.84 -1.72
CA GLY A 234 13.07 21.76 -0.77
C GLY A 234 13.27 20.38 -1.37
N THR A 235 12.91 20.21 -2.65
CA THR A 235 13.12 18.95 -3.39
C THR A 235 14.60 18.62 -3.51
N CYS A 236 15.43 19.64 -3.81
CA CYS A 236 16.88 19.49 -3.90
C CYS A 236 17.51 19.18 -2.54
N LEU A 237 17.12 19.89 -1.48
CA LEU A 237 17.65 19.65 -0.14
C LEU A 237 17.37 18.21 0.34
N ASN A 238 16.16 17.70 0.11
CA ASN A 238 15.80 16.34 0.51
C ASN A 238 16.44 15.25 -0.36
N ALA A 239 16.74 15.55 -1.63
CA ALA A 239 17.44 14.64 -2.53
C ALA A 239 18.96 14.62 -2.29
N TRP A 240 19.54 15.73 -1.82
CA TRP A 240 21.00 15.88 -1.69
C TRP A 240 21.66 14.74 -0.92
N GLN A 241 21.17 14.43 0.27
CA GLN A 241 21.76 13.41 1.13
C GLN A 241 21.78 12.01 0.46
N PRO A 242 20.67 11.48 -0.08
CA PRO A 242 20.69 10.24 -0.86
C PRO A 242 21.71 10.20 -2.01
N PHE A 243 21.85 11.29 -2.76
CA PHE A 243 22.82 11.39 -3.86
C PHE A 243 24.26 11.42 -3.33
N PHE A 244 24.50 12.23 -2.30
CA PHE A 244 25.81 12.37 -1.69
C PHE A 244 26.25 11.07 -1.02
N ASP A 245 25.40 10.42 -0.24
CA ASP A 245 25.68 9.12 0.38
C ASP A 245 26.05 8.07 -0.68
N SER A 246 25.24 7.98 -1.76
CA SER A 246 25.52 7.06 -2.87
C SER A 246 26.87 7.35 -3.53
N PHE A 247 27.28 8.62 -3.60
CA PHE A 247 28.58 9.01 -4.13
C PHE A 247 29.73 8.77 -3.13
N GLN A 248 29.53 9.00 -1.83
CA GLN A 248 30.54 8.74 -0.81
C GLN A 248 30.89 7.26 -0.72
N HIS A 249 29.89 6.36 -0.79
CA HIS A 249 30.12 4.93 -0.84
C HIS A 249 30.91 4.48 -2.09
N LEU A 250 30.86 5.24 -3.18
CA LEU A 250 31.65 4.97 -4.39
C LEU A 250 33.15 5.23 -4.17
N ILE A 251 33.49 6.29 -3.44
CA ILE A 251 34.84 6.84 -3.36
C ILE A 251 35.60 6.48 -2.07
N HIS A 252 34.91 6.20 -0.96
CA HIS A 252 35.52 6.04 0.36
C HIS A 252 35.51 4.61 0.91
N ASP A 253 34.82 3.66 0.29
CA ASP A 253 34.77 2.30 0.80
C ASP A 253 35.92 1.46 0.24
N GLU A 254 37.12 1.64 0.81
CA GLU A 254 38.34 0.90 0.45
C GLU A 254 38.21 -0.63 0.63
N LYS A 255 37.21 -1.09 1.40
CA LYS A 255 36.93 -2.50 1.67
C LYS A 255 35.84 -3.09 0.78
N SER A 256 35.12 -2.26 0.03
CA SER A 256 34.04 -2.71 -0.84
C SER A 256 34.57 -3.43 -2.08
N ASP A 257 33.98 -4.58 -2.41
CA ASP A 257 34.26 -5.27 -3.66
C ASP A 257 33.81 -4.42 -4.86
N HIS A 258 34.43 -4.62 -6.01
CA HIS A 258 34.10 -3.94 -7.27
C HIS A 258 32.60 -4.04 -7.61
N LEU A 259 31.94 -5.12 -7.19
CA LEU A 259 30.51 -5.33 -7.37
C LEU A 259 29.65 -4.30 -6.61
N GLU A 260 30.02 -4.01 -5.36
CA GLU A 260 29.30 -3.08 -4.48
C GLU A 260 29.50 -1.63 -4.95
N ARG A 261 30.73 -1.26 -5.32
CA ARG A 261 31.02 0.07 -5.92
C ARG A 261 30.21 0.30 -7.19
N ASN A 262 30.09 -0.74 -8.03
CA ASN A 262 29.26 -0.67 -9.24
C ASN A 262 27.76 -0.53 -8.93
N GLN A 263 27.27 -1.08 -7.81
CA GLN A 263 25.88 -0.90 -7.39
C GLN A 263 25.59 0.56 -7.02
N TYR A 264 26.47 1.20 -6.24
CA TYR A 264 26.32 2.62 -5.89
C TYR A 264 26.45 3.55 -7.09
N ARG A 265 27.35 3.23 -8.02
CA ARG A 265 27.46 3.92 -9.31
C ARG A 265 26.15 3.84 -10.11
N ARG A 266 25.62 2.62 -10.30
CA ARG A 266 24.35 2.40 -11.01
C ARG A 266 23.20 3.13 -10.33
N LYS A 267 23.16 3.13 -9.00
CA LYS A 267 22.17 3.88 -8.22
C LYS A 267 22.26 5.38 -8.47
N PHE A 268 23.45 5.97 -8.43
CA PHE A 268 23.64 7.40 -8.71
C PHE A 268 23.18 7.76 -10.13
N ILE A 269 23.60 6.99 -11.13
CA ILE A 269 23.22 7.19 -12.53
C ILE A 269 21.71 7.06 -12.70
N PHE A 270 21.11 6.04 -12.08
CA PHE A 270 19.67 5.81 -12.11
C PHE A 270 18.90 6.99 -11.52
N LEU A 271 19.29 7.47 -10.34
CA LEU A 271 18.64 8.61 -9.71
C LEU A 271 18.74 9.86 -10.60
N LEU A 272 19.92 10.19 -11.10
CA LEU A 272 20.10 11.36 -11.94
C LEU A 272 19.29 11.26 -13.23
N LYS A 273 19.25 10.08 -13.87
CA LYS A 273 18.46 9.81 -15.07
C LYS A 273 16.96 10.05 -14.85
N HIS A 274 16.43 9.73 -13.67
CA HIS A 274 15.02 9.86 -13.37
C HIS A 274 14.62 11.22 -12.77
N CYS A 275 15.59 12.05 -12.38
CA CYS A 275 15.34 13.43 -11.97
C CYS A 275 15.02 14.35 -13.18
N CYS A 276 14.18 15.37 -12.95
CA CYS A 276 13.88 16.41 -13.94
C CYS A 276 15.05 17.40 -14.07
N GLN A 277 15.08 18.17 -15.17
CA GLN A 277 16.18 19.09 -15.45
C GLN A 277 16.38 20.14 -14.35
N THR A 278 15.30 20.67 -13.77
CA THR A 278 15.34 21.64 -12.66
C THR A 278 16.09 21.10 -11.45
N LEU A 279 15.87 19.83 -11.12
CA LEU A 279 16.56 19.21 -9.99
C LEU A 279 18.02 18.93 -10.32
N ARG A 280 18.31 18.42 -11.53
CA ARG A 280 19.68 18.10 -11.94
C ARG A 280 20.59 19.32 -11.91
N THR A 281 20.14 20.45 -12.46
CA THR A 281 20.92 21.69 -12.46
C THR A 281 21.16 22.22 -11.05
N ARG A 282 20.17 22.11 -10.15
CA ARG A 282 20.30 22.50 -8.75
C ARG A 282 21.24 21.58 -7.97
N LEU A 283 21.13 20.27 -8.16
CA LEU A 283 21.98 19.28 -7.49
C LEU A 283 23.46 19.52 -7.81
N VAL A 284 23.80 19.86 -9.05
CA VAL A 284 25.21 20.08 -9.42
C VAL A 284 25.79 21.34 -8.77
N LYS A 285 24.99 22.41 -8.58
CA LYS A 285 25.42 23.65 -7.90
C LYS A 285 25.46 23.52 -6.38
N HIS A 286 24.72 22.55 -5.83
CA HIS A 286 24.52 22.43 -4.39
C HIS A 286 25.84 22.27 -3.62
N SER A 287 25.90 22.86 -2.43
CA SER A 287 27.09 22.87 -1.57
C SER A 287 28.36 23.35 -2.29
N HIS A 288 28.26 24.39 -3.12
CA HIS A 288 29.39 24.95 -3.89
C HIS A 288 30.05 23.92 -4.82
N PHE A 289 29.26 23.27 -5.67
CA PHE A 289 29.74 22.32 -6.67
C PHE A 289 30.45 21.08 -6.06
N ARG A 290 30.05 20.68 -4.84
CA ARG A 290 30.77 19.64 -4.07
C ARG A 290 30.87 18.31 -4.81
N LEU A 291 29.77 17.83 -5.41
CA LEU A 291 29.75 16.53 -6.11
C LEU A 291 30.73 16.48 -7.28
N ILE A 292 30.77 17.53 -8.12
CA ILE A 292 31.67 17.56 -9.26
C ILE A 292 33.13 17.75 -8.84
N CYS A 293 33.38 18.54 -7.79
CA CYS A 293 34.72 18.71 -7.22
C CYS A 293 35.25 17.40 -6.63
N ASP A 294 34.43 16.65 -5.90
CA ASP A 294 34.85 15.36 -5.35
C ASP A 294 35.00 14.32 -6.48
N ALA A 295 34.13 14.30 -7.49
CA ALA A 295 34.30 13.45 -8.67
C ALA A 295 35.62 13.73 -9.40
N PHE A 296 36.04 14.99 -9.48
CA PHE A 296 37.35 15.36 -9.99
C PHE A 296 38.49 14.87 -9.08
N ARG A 297 38.38 15.14 -7.77
CA ARG A 297 39.41 14.80 -6.77
C ARG A 297 39.69 13.29 -6.71
N TYR A 298 38.67 12.46 -6.80
CA TYR A 298 38.77 11.01 -6.75
C TYR A 298 38.83 10.34 -8.13
N ASN A 299 38.94 11.12 -9.21
CA ASN A 299 39.03 10.63 -10.59
C ASN A 299 37.88 9.69 -11.02
N GLU A 300 36.66 10.01 -10.57
CA GLU A 300 35.43 9.29 -10.94
C GLU A 300 34.89 9.79 -12.29
N GLN A 301 35.52 9.33 -13.38
CA GLN A 301 35.35 9.89 -14.73
C GLN A 301 33.90 9.84 -15.25
N GLU A 302 33.20 8.75 -15.00
CA GLU A 302 31.82 8.55 -15.47
C GLU A 302 30.86 9.50 -14.76
N ILE A 303 30.95 9.60 -13.43
CA ILE A 303 30.13 10.52 -12.65
C ILE A 303 30.48 11.97 -12.99
N PHE A 304 31.76 12.29 -13.15
CA PHE A 304 32.20 13.63 -13.55
C PHE A 304 31.60 14.06 -14.89
N SER A 305 31.66 13.19 -15.90
CA SER A 305 31.10 13.46 -17.23
C SER A 305 29.57 13.62 -17.17
N LEU A 306 28.91 12.74 -16.42
CA LEU A 306 27.47 12.79 -16.22
C LEU A 306 27.02 14.09 -15.51
N LEU A 307 27.77 14.56 -14.50
CA LEU A 307 27.47 15.83 -13.83
C LEU A 307 27.65 17.01 -14.80
N LEU A 308 28.72 17.01 -15.60
CA LEU A 308 28.98 18.05 -16.60
C LEU A 308 27.89 18.19 -17.67
N GLU A 309 27.27 17.08 -18.07
CA GLU A 309 26.16 17.09 -19.04
C GLU A 309 24.96 17.90 -18.53
N ASN A 310 24.81 18.02 -17.20
CA ASN A 310 23.66 18.66 -16.55
C ASN A 310 23.94 20.10 -16.09
N MET A 311 25.09 20.68 -16.46
CA MET A 311 25.48 22.05 -16.10
C MET A 311 25.23 23.03 -17.24
N SER A 312 24.88 24.28 -16.90
CA SER A 312 24.87 25.38 -17.87
C SER A 312 26.30 25.88 -18.15
N SER A 313 26.47 26.70 -19.19
CA SER A 313 27.76 27.34 -19.50
C SER A 313 28.30 28.18 -18.34
N GLU A 314 27.42 28.94 -17.66
CA GLU A 314 27.74 29.72 -16.47
C GLU A 314 28.20 28.83 -15.31
N ASP A 315 27.48 27.73 -15.04
CA ASP A 315 27.84 26.80 -13.98
C ASP A 315 29.19 26.13 -14.23
N ILE A 316 29.47 25.78 -15.48
CA ILE A 316 30.76 25.20 -15.88
C ILE A 316 31.89 26.19 -15.61
N ALA A 317 31.68 27.48 -15.92
CA ALA A 317 32.65 28.52 -15.65
C ALA A 317 32.92 28.66 -14.14
N SER A 318 31.87 28.72 -13.32
CA SER A 318 32.02 28.80 -11.86
C SER A 318 32.67 27.55 -11.26
N ALA A 319 32.24 26.35 -11.65
CA ALA A 319 32.81 25.10 -11.15
C ALA A 319 34.28 24.92 -11.55
N ARG A 320 34.68 25.44 -12.71
CA ARG A 320 36.08 25.44 -13.15
C ARG A 320 37.00 26.16 -12.18
N GLU A 321 36.58 27.28 -11.58
CA GLU A 321 37.42 27.97 -10.60
C GLU A 321 37.73 27.10 -9.38
N TYR A 322 36.76 26.31 -8.92
CA TYR A 322 36.98 25.37 -7.81
C TYR A 322 37.87 24.19 -8.22
N ILE A 323 37.65 23.64 -9.41
CA ILE A 323 38.44 22.52 -9.96
C ILE A 323 39.89 22.93 -10.22
N ASP A 324 40.12 24.11 -10.79
CA ASP A 324 41.48 24.62 -11.07
C ASP A 324 42.27 24.78 -9.76
N ARG A 325 41.65 25.29 -8.67
CA ARG A 325 42.28 25.32 -7.34
C ARG A 325 42.65 23.94 -6.79
N ILE A 326 41.83 22.91 -7.06
CA ILE A 326 42.12 21.53 -6.65
C ILE A 326 43.26 20.95 -7.50
N PHE A 327 43.23 21.19 -8.81
CA PHE A 327 44.24 20.72 -9.76
C PHE A 327 45.62 21.31 -9.47
N ASP A 328 45.69 22.62 -9.19
CA ASP A 328 46.94 23.31 -8.90
C ASP A 328 47.65 22.75 -7.65
N ARG A 329 46.87 22.27 -6.68
CA ARG A 329 47.39 21.61 -5.47
C ARG A 329 47.86 20.18 -5.73
N ASN A 330 47.19 19.44 -6.62
CA ASN A 330 47.38 18.00 -6.84
C ASN A 330 47.54 17.67 -8.34
N LYS A 331 48.60 18.17 -8.96
CA LYS A 331 48.88 17.98 -10.40
C LYS A 331 49.06 16.49 -10.74
N THR A 332 48.03 15.86 -11.29
CA THR A 332 48.03 14.46 -11.71
C THR A 332 47.66 14.33 -13.19
N ARG A 333 48.19 13.30 -13.86
CA ARG A 333 47.92 13.02 -15.29
C ARG A 333 46.44 12.73 -15.56
N THR A 334 45.75 12.09 -14.61
CA THR A 334 44.31 11.82 -14.67
C THR A 334 43.48 13.07 -14.45
N GLY A 335 43.86 13.93 -13.50
CA GLY A 335 43.26 15.25 -13.31
C GLY A 335 43.36 16.13 -14.55
N ASP A 336 44.48 16.08 -15.26
CA ASP A 336 44.66 16.84 -16.51
C ASP A 336 43.71 16.38 -17.63
N ARG A 337 43.40 15.07 -17.70
CA ARG A 337 42.38 14.56 -18.64
C ARG A 337 40.99 15.09 -18.30
N LEU A 338 40.57 15.02 -17.04
CA LEU A 338 39.25 15.51 -16.59
C LEU A 338 39.11 17.02 -16.78
N ARG A 339 40.18 17.77 -16.50
CA ARG A 339 40.24 19.22 -16.73
C ARG A 339 40.10 19.56 -18.20
N ARG A 340 40.75 18.82 -19.10
CA ARG A 340 40.56 18.98 -20.55
C ARG A 340 39.13 18.69 -20.98
N THR A 341 38.47 17.68 -20.42
CA THR A 341 37.04 17.40 -20.68
C THR A 341 36.15 18.58 -20.25
N LEU A 342 36.38 19.15 -19.06
CA LEU A 342 35.69 20.34 -18.57
C LEU A 342 35.84 21.54 -19.52
N ILE A 343 37.08 21.84 -19.93
CA ILE A 343 37.37 22.97 -20.84
C ILE A 343 36.70 22.77 -22.20
N ARG A 344 36.77 21.56 -22.76
CA ARG A 344 36.07 21.23 -24.00
C ARG A 344 34.57 21.43 -23.86
N ARG A 345 33.98 20.97 -22.76
CA ARG A 345 32.54 21.14 -22.51
C ARG A 345 32.17 22.62 -22.45
N GLN A 346 32.96 23.45 -21.76
CA GLN A 346 32.77 24.90 -21.70
C GLN A 346 32.71 25.55 -23.08
N GLN A 347 33.55 25.11 -24.02
CA GLN A 347 33.58 25.61 -25.40
C GLN A 347 32.36 25.16 -26.22
N THR A 348 31.82 23.97 -25.94
CA THR A 348 30.68 23.39 -26.70
C THR A 348 29.30 23.81 -26.21
N VAL A 349 29.18 24.38 -25.00
CA VAL A 349 27.90 24.79 -24.38
C VAL A 349 27.67 26.31 -24.55
N GLN A 350 28.51 27.00 -25.33
CA GLN A 350 28.38 28.43 -25.60
C GLN A 350 27.06 28.78 -26.28
#